data_AF-A0A4U0RXK8-F1
#
_entry.id   AF-A0A4U0RXK8-F1
#
_cell.length_a   1.000
_cell.length_b   1.000
_cell.length_c   1.000
_cell.angle_alpha   90.00
_cell.angle_beta   90.00
_cell.angle_gamma   90.00
#
_symmetry.space_group_name_H-M   'P 1'
#
loop_
_entity.id
_entity.type
_entity.pdbx_description
1 polymer ?
#
loop_
_entity_poly.entity_id
_entity_poly.type
_entity_poly.pdbx_seq_one_letter_code
_entity_poly.pdbx_strand_id
1 'polypeptide(L)'
;MTGPERMSSPLNRDMLEAVFEPDELITSPESILGPVTNADAREVLRTLGIPVWENPWFDLDAGIGERLERVAEWDWELSDRFDQVPPGADGWIGLGLFPYDDIAFDPDSGKVYCLPQDDEIYLVNSSLRSFVHFLYLLKAESPNYEWESNGTAELEATRLRIRETMASVDPAALENPDSCWFEVLMYIVDPEHHY
;
A
#
# COMPACT_ATOMS: atom_id res chain seq x y z
N MET A 1 -10.15 24.98 -26.92
CA MET A 1 -11.02 24.52 -25.82
C MET A 1 -10.18 23.56 -24.99
N THR A 2 -9.47 24.09 -24.00
CA THR A 2 -8.77 23.32 -22.99
C THR A 2 -9.78 23.08 -21.86
N GLY A 3 -10.18 21.83 -21.67
CA GLY A 3 -10.97 21.44 -20.50
C GLY A 3 -10.13 21.67 -19.23
N PRO A 4 -10.76 21.92 -18.07
CA PRO A 4 -10.01 21.97 -16.83
C PRO A 4 -9.45 20.56 -16.57
N GLU A 5 -8.13 20.43 -16.56
CA GLU A 5 -7.48 19.34 -15.84
C GLU A 5 -8.01 19.41 -14.41
N ARG A 6 -8.93 18.50 -14.06
CA ARG A 6 -9.14 18.16 -12.66
C ARG A 6 -7.86 17.46 -12.22
N MET A 7 -6.85 18.24 -11.84
CA MET A 7 -5.80 17.73 -11.00
C MET A 7 -6.51 17.24 -9.74
N SER A 8 -6.65 15.91 -9.61
CA SER A 8 -7.11 15.30 -8.37
C SER A 8 -6.24 15.88 -7.26
N SER A 9 -6.85 16.52 -6.27
CA SER A 9 -6.11 17.03 -5.12
C SER A 9 -5.30 15.85 -4.53
N PRO A 10 -4.03 16.07 -4.15
CA PRO A 10 -3.27 15.03 -3.49
C PRO A 10 -3.99 14.60 -2.20
N LEU A 11 -3.92 13.30 -1.91
CA LEU A 11 -4.50 12.72 -0.69
C LEU A 11 -4.04 13.53 0.54
N ASN A 12 -4.97 13.86 1.42
CA ASN A 12 -4.70 14.62 2.64
C ASN A 12 -5.38 13.97 3.86
N ARG A 13 -5.07 14.49 5.05
CA ARG A 13 -5.54 13.94 6.31
C ARG A 13 -7.07 13.98 6.42
N ASP A 14 -7.71 15.09 6.05
CA ASP A 14 -9.17 15.24 6.10
C ASP A 14 -9.88 14.18 5.23
N MET A 15 -9.30 13.83 4.09
CA MET A 15 -9.83 12.75 3.23
C MET A 15 -9.76 11.40 3.93
N LEU A 16 -8.65 11.11 4.62
CA LEU A 16 -8.48 9.87 5.37
C LEU A 16 -9.45 9.81 6.55
N GLU A 17 -9.57 10.88 7.33
CA GLU A 17 -10.48 10.95 8.49
C GLU A 17 -11.97 10.91 8.11
N ALA A 18 -12.32 11.11 6.84
CA ALA A 18 -13.68 10.90 6.36
C ALA A 18 -14.05 9.42 6.18
N VAL A 19 -13.06 8.53 6.21
CA VAL A 19 -13.19 7.10 5.87
C VAL A 19 -12.66 6.19 6.98
N PHE A 20 -11.63 6.63 7.70
CA PHE A 20 -10.97 5.90 8.76
C PHE A 20 -11.21 6.57 10.11
N GLU A 21 -11.40 5.76 11.13
CA GLU A 21 -11.40 6.22 12.51
C GLU A 21 -9.99 6.70 12.93
N PRO A 22 -9.87 7.58 13.93
CA PRO A 22 -8.57 8.13 14.33
C PRO A 22 -7.53 7.08 14.74
N ASP A 23 -7.95 5.96 15.31
CA ASP A 23 -7.11 4.83 15.72
C ASP A 23 -6.78 3.85 14.57
N GLU A 24 -7.49 3.95 13.45
CA GLU A 24 -7.17 3.25 12.19
C GLU A 24 -6.06 3.98 11.39
N LEU A 25 -5.57 5.14 11.84
CA LEU A 25 -4.55 5.93 11.14
C LEU A 25 -3.24 6.00 11.94
N ILE A 26 -2.34 5.04 11.72
CA ILE A 26 -1.13 4.88 12.51
C ILE A 26 -0.06 5.89 12.08
N THR A 27 0.30 6.79 13.00
CA THR A 27 1.35 7.80 12.82
C THR A 27 2.59 7.47 13.63
N SER A 28 3.73 7.96 13.18
CA SER A 28 5.04 7.78 13.81
C SER A 28 5.56 9.09 14.40
N PRO A 29 6.07 9.09 15.65
CA PRO A 29 6.63 10.28 16.26
C PRO A 29 7.94 10.70 15.57
N GLU A 30 8.20 12.01 15.53
CA GLU A 30 9.40 12.58 14.91
C GLU A 30 10.72 11.93 15.39
N SER A 31 10.75 11.44 16.63
CA SER A 31 11.92 10.79 17.23
C SER A 31 12.36 9.50 16.53
N ILE A 32 11.46 8.80 15.83
CA ILE A 32 11.77 7.54 15.14
C ILE A 32 11.93 7.72 13.62
N LEU A 33 11.60 8.90 13.09
CA LEU A 33 11.68 9.18 11.64
C LEU A 33 13.11 9.49 11.16
N GLY A 34 14.12 9.40 12.02
CA GLY A 34 15.53 9.65 11.65
C GLY A 34 16.00 8.92 10.38
N PRO A 35 15.62 7.65 10.14
CA PRO A 35 15.99 6.92 8.93
C PRO A 35 15.31 7.42 7.64
N VAL A 36 14.19 8.14 7.72
CA VAL A 36 13.37 8.52 6.56
C VAL A 36 13.80 9.88 6.02
N THR A 37 14.51 9.90 4.88
CA THR A 37 15.00 11.12 4.26
C THR A 37 14.04 11.70 3.21
N ASN A 38 13.17 10.86 2.64
CA ASN A 38 12.14 11.30 1.72
C ASN A 38 11.10 12.17 2.43
N ALA A 39 10.94 13.42 1.98
CA ALA A 39 10.05 14.38 2.62
C ALA A 39 8.57 13.98 2.57
N ASP A 40 8.13 13.36 1.46
CA ASP A 40 6.73 12.94 1.30
C ASP A 40 6.42 11.71 2.16
N ALA A 41 7.30 10.70 2.16
CA ALA A 41 7.15 9.54 3.05
C ALA A 41 7.17 9.97 4.53
N ARG A 42 8.03 10.93 4.90
CA ARG A 42 8.06 11.50 6.25
C ARG A 42 6.73 12.18 6.62
N GLU A 43 6.15 12.94 5.70
CA GLU A 43 4.84 13.57 5.91
C GLU A 43 3.71 12.54 6.04
N VAL A 44 3.75 11.46 5.24
CA VAL A 44 2.80 10.35 5.37
C VAL A 44 2.89 9.74 6.76
N LEU A 45 4.08 9.32 7.19
CA LEU A 45 4.27 8.66 8.49
C LEU A 45 3.94 9.57 9.67
N ARG A 46 4.26 10.87 9.57
CA ARG A 46 4.08 11.81 10.68
C ARG A 46 2.65 12.33 10.80
N THR A 47 2.00 12.62 9.67
CA THR A 47 0.79 13.44 9.64
C THR A 47 -0.40 12.67 9.09
N LEU A 48 -0.25 12.00 7.94
CA LEU A 48 -1.39 11.27 7.34
C LEU A 48 -1.70 9.99 8.11
N GLY A 49 -0.67 9.25 8.47
CA GLY A 49 -0.74 7.90 9.00
C GLY A 49 -0.88 6.83 7.91
N ILE A 50 -0.49 5.61 8.25
CA ILE A 50 -0.78 4.42 7.43
C ILE A 50 -2.12 3.85 7.91
N PRO A 51 -3.10 3.68 7.00
CA PRO A 51 -4.38 3.09 7.37
C PRO A 51 -4.24 1.61 7.75
N VAL A 52 -4.91 1.21 8.82
CA VAL A 52 -5.05 -0.18 9.26
C VAL A 52 -6.51 -0.42 9.65
N TRP A 53 -7.09 -1.51 9.15
CA TRP A 53 -8.42 -1.97 9.52
C TRP A 53 -8.53 -3.48 9.26
N GLU A 54 -9.57 -4.11 9.79
CA GLU A 54 -9.83 -5.51 9.52
C GLU A 54 -10.11 -5.72 8.03
N ASN A 55 -9.18 -6.37 7.35
CA ASN A 55 -9.27 -6.72 5.94
C ASN A 55 -8.45 -8.01 5.68
N PRO A 56 -8.76 -8.76 4.61
CA PRO A 56 -8.14 -10.06 4.36
C PRO A 56 -6.84 -10.01 3.57
N TRP A 57 -6.32 -8.83 3.21
CA TRP A 57 -5.22 -8.70 2.26
C TRP A 57 -4.00 -7.96 2.81
N PHE A 58 -4.15 -7.01 3.73
CA PHE A 58 -3.04 -6.22 4.25
C PHE A 58 -3.06 -6.20 5.77
N ASP A 59 -1.98 -6.67 6.37
CA ASP A 59 -1.73 -6.56 7.80
C ASP A 59 -0.55 -5.62 8.04
N LEU A 60 -0.77 -4.56 8.82
CA LEU A 60 0.27 -3.59 9.12
C LEU A 60 1.19 -4.18 10.21
N ASP A 61 2.50 -4.02 10.06
CA ASP A 61 3.44 -4.38 11.12
C ASP A 61 3.08 -3.62 12.41
N ALA A 62 2.82 -4.37 13.48
CA ALA A 62 2.36 -3.82 14.76
C ALA A 62 3.38 -2.88 15.43
N GLY A 63 4.64 -2.90 14.99
CA GLY A 63 5.68 -1.97 15.41
C GLY A 63 5.64 -0.61 14.70
N ILE A 64 4.92 -0.48 13.57
CA ILE A 64 4.73 0.82 12.91
C ILE A 64 4.09 1.81 13.89
N GLY A 65 4.67 3.00 13.99
CA GLY A 65 4.31 4.01 14.99
C GLY A 65 5.18 3.98 16.25
N GLU A 66 5.83 2.86 16.56
CA GLU A 66 6.74 2.72 17.70
C GLU A 66 8.20 2.57 17.27
N ARG A 67 8.45 1.84 16.18
CA ARG A 67 9.76 1.61 15.58
C ARG A 67 9.67 1.53 14.05
N LEU A 68 10.78 1.83 13.39
CA LEU A 68 10.95 1.61 11.95
C LEU A 68 12.01 0.54 11.77
N GLU A 69 11.57 -0.70 11.65
CA GLU A 69 12.42 -1.88 11.57
C GLU A 69 12.94 -2.06 10.14
N ARG A 70 14.25 -2.27 10.00
CA ARG A 70 14.88 -2.44 8.69
C ARG A 70 14.76 -3.88 8.20
N VAL A 71 14.68 -4.07 6.89
CA VAL A 71 14.66 -5.40 6.27
C VAL A 71 15.81 -6.28 6.77
N ALA A 72 17.03 -5.75 6.85
CA ALA A 72 18.19 -6.53 7.33
C ALA A 72 18.12 -6.98 8.80
N GLU A 73 17.16 -6.48 9.60
CA GLU A 73 16.99 -6.89 11.00
C GLU A 73 16.21 -8.20 11.12
N TRP A 74 15.39 -8.56 10.12
CA TRP A 74 14.56 -9.77 10.12
C TRP A 74 14.81 -10.68 8.90
N ASP A 75 15.25 -10.14 7.77
CA ASP A 75 15.68 -10.89 6.59
C ASP A 75 17.20 -10.77 6.40
N TRP A 76 17.93 -11.61 7.15
CA TRP A 76 19.39 -11.67 7.14
C TRP A 76 19.96 -12.43 5.93
N GLU A 77 19.09 -13.07 5.11
CA GLU A 77 19.43 -13.82 3.90
C GLU A 77 18.88 -13.15 2.64
N LEU A 78 18.56 -11.85 2.68
CA LEU A 78 17.95 -11.12 1.57
C LEU A 78 18.70 -11.32 0.23
N SER A 79 20.04 -11.27 0.27
CA SER A 79 20.90 -11.50 -0.90
C SER A 79 21.03 -12.96 -1.34
N ASP A 80 20.69 -13.90 -0.46
CA ASP A 80 20.65 -15.33 -0.77
C ASP A 80 19.27 -15.75 -1.29
N ARG A 81 18.19 -15.02 -0.91
CA ARG A 81 16.81 -15.24 -1.37
C ARG A 81 16.57 -14.74 -2.80
N PHE A 82 17.13 -13.60 -3.16
CA PHE A 82 16.85 -12.97 -4.46
C PHE A 82 18.09 -12.88 -5.36
N ASP A 83 17.92 -13.29 -6.63
CA ASP A 83 18.94 -13.14 -7.66
C ASP A 83 19.31 -11.67 -7.92
N GLN A 84 18.35 -10.76 -7.74
CA GLN A 84 18.52 -9.32 -7.89
C GLN A 84 17.95 -8.58 -6.69
N VAL A 85 18.84 -8.12 -5.81
CA VAL A 85 18.47 -7.23 -4.71
C VAL A 85 18.72 -5.78 -5.12
N PRO A 86 17.69 -4.91 -5.07
CA PRO A 86 17.88 -3.48 -5.32
C PRO A 86 18.93 -2.88 -4.36
N PRO A 87 19.79 -1.96 -4.85
CA PRO A 87 20.78 -1.34 -3.99
C PRO A 87 20.15 -0.66 -2.77
N GLY A 88 20.64 -0.99 -1.57
CA GLY A 88 20.16 -0.40 -0.31
C GLY A 88 18.90 -1.06 0.27
N ALA A 89 18.43 -2.18 -0.29
CA ALA A 89 17.24 -2.87 0.20
C ALA A 89 17.37 -3.38 1.65
N ASP A 90 18.60 -3.61 2.11
CA ASP A 90 18.93 -3.90 3.51
C ASP A 90 18.50 -2.76 4.47
N GLY A 91 18.48 -1.53 3.98
CA GLY A 91 18.07 -0.33 4.72
C GLY A 91 16.59 0.03 4.56
N TRP A 92 15.81 -0.70 3.76
CA TRP A 92 14.39 -0.45 3.61
C TRP A 92 13.63 -0.74 4.91
N ILE A 93 12.49 -0.10 5.10
CA ILE A 93 11.67 -0.20 6.31
C ILE A 93 10.47 -1.09 6.03
N GLY A 94 10.30 -2.14 6.84
CA GLY A 94 9.13 -3.02 6.77
C GLY A 94 7.85 -2.27 7.13
N LEU A 95 6.79 -2.48 6.35
CA LEU A 95 5.44 -1.92 6.57
C LEU A 95 4.48 -2.96 7.12
N GLY A 96 4.59 -4.21 6.69
CA GLY A 96 3.60 -5.24 6.97
C GLY A 96 3.61 -6.31 5.90
N LEU A 97 2.46 -6.96 5.71
CA LEU A 97 2.32 -8.14 4.87
C LEU A 97 1.14 -7.96 3.91
N PHE A 98 1.33 -8.33 2.64
CA PHE A 98 0.25 -8.77 1.77
C PHE A 98 0.28 -10.29 1.71
N PRO A 99 -0.78 -10.95 2.16
CA PRO A 99 -0.77 -12.10 3.08
C PRO A 99 0.57 -12.79 3.37
N TYR A 100 1.24 -13.38 2.38
CA TYR A 100 2.46 -14.16 2.57
C TYR A 100 3.75 -13.42 2.21
N ASP A 101 3.63 -12.23 1.63
CA ASP A 101 4.74 -11.43 1.12
C ASP A 101 4.98 -10.18 1.97
N ASP A 102 6.25 -9.97 2.32
CA ASP A 102 6.67 -8.80 3.08
C ASP A 102 6.61 -7.54 2.23
N ILE A 103 6.12 -6.47 2.83
CA ILE A 103 6.03 -5.16 2.19
C ILE A 103 6.99 -4.23 2.90
N ALA A 104 7.85 -3.57 2.13
CA ALA A 104 8.78 -2.59 2.66
C ALA A 104 8.79 -1.34 1.79
N PHE A 105 9.20 -0.21 2.36
CA PHE A 105 9.47 1.00 1.58
C PHE A 105 10.92 1.45 1.71
N ASP A 106 11.43 2.00 0.62
CA ASP A 106 12.71 2.67 0.59
C ASP A 106 12.59 4.04 1.29
N PRO A 107 13.29 4.28 2.42
CA PRO A 107 13.18 5.53 3.17
C PRO A 107 13.73 6.76 2.43
N ASP A 108 14.51 6.57 1.37
CA ASP A 108 15.12 7.64 0.59
C ASP A 108 14.25 8.06 -0.60
N SER A 109 13.68 7.09 -1.32
CA SER A 109 12.78 7.38 -2.46
C SER A 109 11.30 7.40 -2.11
N GLY A 110 10.91 6.78 -0.99
CA GLY A 110 9.52 6.58 -0.61
C GLY A 110 8.79 5.49 -1.40
N LYS A 111 9.46 4.79 -2.33
CA LYS A 111 8.85 3.70 -3.11
C LYS A 111 8.54 2.50 -2.22
N VAL A 112 7.45 1.81 -2.53
CA VAL A 112 7.01 0.61 -1.81
C VAL A 112 7.24 -0.61 -2.68
N TYR A 113 7.80 -1.66 -2.09
CA TYR A 113 8.16 -2.91 -2.73
C TYR A 113 7.56 -4.11 -2.01
N CYS A 114 7.34 -5.16 -2.78
CA CYS A 114 7.02 -6.48 -2.29
C CYS A 114 8.30 -7.32 -2.31
N LEU A 115 8.53 -8.09 -1.24
CA LEU A 115 9.63 -9.02 -1.08
C LEU A 115 9.01 -10.43 -0.98
N PRO A 116 8.59 -11.02 -2.11
CA PRO A 116 7.92 -12.31 -2.11
C PRO A 116 8.85 -13.44 -1.67
N GLN A 117 8.29 -14.56 -1.21
CA GLN A 117 9.10 -15.70 -0.74
C GLN A 117 9.82 -16.42 -1.90
N ASP A 118 9.13 -16.59 -3.03
CA ASP A 118 9.54 -17.48 -4.12
C ASP A 118 9.59 -16.77 -5.51
N ASP A 119 9.68 -15.44 -5.54
CA ASP A 119 9.70 -14.65 -6.78
C ASP A 119 10.66 -13.44 -6.69
N GLU A 120 10.73 -12.60 -7.72
CA GLU A 120 11.56 -11.39 -7.75
C GLU A 120 10.92 -10.22 -6.94
N ILE A 121 11.77 -9.38 -6.33
CA ILE A 121 11.33 -8.13 -5.71
C ILE A 121 10.70 -7.24 -6.77
N TYR A 122 9.47 -6.76 -6.53
CA TYR A 122 8.77 -5.88 -7.45
C TYR A 122 8.22 -4.62 -6.79
N LEU A 123 8.00 -3.59 -7.59
CA LEU A 123 7.41 -2.32 -7.16
C LEU A 123 5.91 -2.49 -6.89
N VAL A 124 5.46 -2.18 -5.68
CA VAL A 124 4.04 -2.15 -5.31
C VAL A 124 3.46 -0.77 -5.57
N ASN A 125 4.18 0.30 -5.20
CA ASN A 125 3.79 1.67 -5.49
C ASN A 125 5.01 2.58 -5.67
N SER A 126 4.87 3.58 -6.54
CA SER A 126 5.88 4.61 -6.81
C SER A 126 6.12 5.55 -5.62
N SER A 127 5.22 5.57 -4.62
CA SER A 127 5.39 6.33 -3.39
C SER A 127 4.54 5.77 -2.24
N LEU A 128 4.96 6.02 -1.00
CA LEU A 128 4.21 5.67 0.20
C LEU A 128 2.85 6.38 0.26
N ARG A 129 2.76 7.60 -0.27
CA ARG A 129 1.46 8.30 -0.39
C ARG A 129 0.53 7.60 -1.37
N SER A 130 1.04 7.11 -2.51
CA SER A 130 0.25 6.34 -3.47
C SER A 130 -0.25 5.04 -2.86
N PHE A 131 0.61 4.35 -2.11
CA PHE A 131 0.24 3.16 -1.34
C PHE A 131 -0.92 3.44 -0.37
N VAL A 132 -0.80 4.48 0.46
CA VAL A 132 -1.86 4.92 1.36
C VAL A 132 -3.13 5.33 0.61
N HIS A 133 -2.99 5.93 -0.58
CA HIS A 133 -4.12 6.27 -1.43
C HIS A 133 -4.85 5.02 -1.93
N PHE A 134 -4.13 3.96 -2.31
CA PHE A 134 -4.75 2.70 -2.73
C PHE A 134 -5.56 2.07 -1.58
N LEU A 135 -5.00 2.06 -0.35
CA LEU A 135 -5.72 1.61 0.85
C LEU A 135 -6.98 2.45 1.12
N TYR A 136 -6.89 3.78 0.98
CA TYR A 136 -8.04 4.68 1.08
C TYR A 136 -9.13 4.34 0.06
N LEU A 137 -8.76 4.12 -1.21
CA LEU A 137 -9.73 3.80 -2.27
C LEU A 137 -10.47 2.50 -1.96
N LEU A 138 -9.75 1.48 -1.47
CA LEU A 138 -10.35 0.21 -1.07
C LEU A 138 -11.36 0.44 0.06
N LYS A 139 -10.97 1.04 1.19
CA LYS A 139 -11.91 1.28 2.30
C LYS A 139 -13.10 2.15 1.89
N ALA A 140 -12.87 3.22 1.14
CA ALA A 140 -13.93 4.14 0.70
C ALA A 140 -14.98 3.45 -0.20
N GLU A 141 -14.56 2.45 -0.98
CA GLU A 141 -15.43 1.69 -1.87
C GLU A 141 -16.02 0.43 -1.21
N SER A 142 -15.68 0.10 0.04
CA SER A 142 -16.13 -1.13 0.71
C SER A 142 -17.64 -1.34 0.74
N PRO A 143 -18.50 -0.29 0.86
CA PRO A 143 -19.95 -0.48 0.75
C PRO A 143 -20.41 -0.99 -0.63
N ASN A 144 -19.61 -0.78 -1.67
CA ASN A 144 -19.91 -1.14 -3.07
C ASN A 144 -19.33 -2.50 -3.47
N TYR A 145 -18.61 -3.17 -2.58
CA TYR A 145 -18.13 -4.53 -2.79
C TYR A 145 -18.34 -5.48 -1.60
N GLU A 146 -19.31 -5.17 -0.76
CA GLU A 146 -19.82 -6.11 0.24
C GLU A 146 -20.60 -7.23 -0.46
N TRP A 147 -20.04 -8.45 -0.44
CA TRP A 147 -20.52 -9.61 -1.20
C TRP A 147 -21.92 -10.10 -0.76
N GLU A 148 -22.31 -9.90 0.50
CA GLU A 148 -23.67 -10.19 0.97
C GLU A 148 -24.72 -9.27 0.35
N SER A 149 -24.30 -8.06 -0.04
CA SER A 149 -25.16 -6.95 -0.46
C SER A 149 -25.15 -6.70 -1.97
N ASN A 150 -24.21 -7.30 -2.72
CA ASN A 150 -23.94 -7.00 -4.12
C ASN A 150 -23.93 -8.24 -5.01
N GLY A 151 -24.44 -8.10 -6.24
CA GLY A 151 -24.33 -9.14 -7.27
C GLY A 151 -22.99 -9.07 -8.01
N THR A 152 -22.64 -10.15 -8.71
CA THR A 152 -21.37 -10.25 -9.45
C THR A 152 -21.15 -9.11 -10.45
N ALA A 153 -22.21 -8.63 -11.12
CA ALA A 153 -22.09 -7.54 -12.08
C ALA A 153 -21.75 -6.19 -11.41
N GLU A 154 -22.31 -5.93 -10.23
CA GLU A 154 -22.00 -4.77 -9.40
C GLU A 154 -20.57 -4.84 -8.87
N LEU A 155 -20.13 -6.01 -8.38
CA LEU A 155 -18.75 -6.25 -7.93
C LEU A 155 -17.74 -5.99 -9.05
N GLU A 156 -18.02 -6.49 -10.25
CA GLU A 156 -17.19 -6.28 -11.44
C GLU A 156 -17.08 -4.79 -11.82
N ALA A 157 -18.20 -4.07 -11.77
CA ALA A 157 -18.21 -2.62 -12.01
C ALA A 157 -17.42 -1.85 -10.95
N THR A 158 -17.50 -2.27 -9.68
CA THR A 158 -16.72 -1.68 -8.57
C THR A 158 -15.23 -1.96 -8.72
N ARG A 159 -14.83 -3.21 -9.01
CA ARG A 159 -13.44 -3.59 -9.33
C ARG A 159 -12.86 -2.72 -10.44
N LEU A 160 -13.60 -2.55 -11.54
CA LEU A 160 -13.14 -1.74 -12.68
C LEU A 160 -12.95 -0.26 -12.28
N ARG A 161 -13.88 0.32 -11.53
CA ARG A 161 -13.80 1.71 -11.05
C ARG A 161 -12.61 1.93 -10.11
N ILE A 162 -12.37 1.01 -9.18
CA ILE A 162 -11.21 1.05 -8.27
C ILE A 162 -9.92 0.99 -9.10
N ARG A 163 -9.81 0.02 -10.01
CA ARG A 163 -8.63 -0.14 -10.87
C ARG A 163 -8.36 1.09 -11.74
N GLU A 164 -9.37 1.68 -12.35
CA GLU A 164 -9.24 2.91 -13.15
C GLU A 164 -8.74 4.08 -12.29
N THR A 165 -9.24 4.19 -11.05
CA THR A 165 -8.81 5.23 -10.12
C THR A 165 -7.37 4.99 -9.65
N MET A 166 -7.02 3.76 -9.29
CA MET A 166 -5.64 3.34 -8.98
C MET A 166 -4.68 3.68 -10.13
N ALA A 167 -5.06 3.38 -11.38
CA ALA A 167 -4.26 3.71 -12.57
C ALA A 167 -4.03 5.23 -12.74
N SER A 168 -5.01 6.05 -12.33
CA SER A 168 -4.86 7.51 -12.36
C SER A 168 -3.96 8.07 -11.26
N VAL A 169 -3.84 7.34 -10.15
CA VAL A 169 -3.02 7.72 -8.98
C VAL A 169 -1.58 7.27 -9.16
N ASP A 170 -1.37 6.01 -9.56
CA ASP A 170 -0.07 5.40 -9.71
C ASP A 170 -0.11 4.32 -10.81
N PRO A 171 0.11 4.70 -12.08
CA PRO A 171 0.04 3.74 -13.17
C PRO A 171 1.13 2.67 -13.09
N ALA A 172 2.30 2.98 -12.51
CA ALA A 172 3.41 2.04 -12.40
C ALA A 172 3.10 0.88 -11.45
N ALA A 173 2.25 1.10 -10.43
CA ALA A 173 1.76 0.05 -9.53
C ALA A 173 0.96 -1.05 -10.24
N LEU A 174 0.46 -0.76 -11.45
CA LEU A 174 -0.36 -1.68 -12.25
C LEU A 174 0.37 -2.21 -13.49
N GLU A 175 1.68 -1.96 -13.63
CA GLU A 175 2.50 -2.48 -14.73
C GLU A 175 2.85 -3.96 -14.54
N ASN A 176 3.01 -4.41 -13.29
CA ASN A 176 3.22 -5.81 -12.95
C ASN A 176 1.86 -6.52 -12.76
N PRO A 177 1.41 -7.40 -13.67
CA PRO A 177 0.15 -8.13 -13.53
C PRO A 177 0.17 -9.13 -12.37
N ASP A 178 1.35 -9.54 -11.91
CA ASP A 178 1.54 -10.49 -10.81
C ASP A 178 1.68 -9.77 -9.45
N SER A 179 1.46 -8.45 -9.42
CA SER A 179 1.47 -7.67 -8.19
C SER A 179 0.27 -8.00 -7.30
N CYS A 180 0.48 -7.98 -5.98
CA CYS A 180 -0.56 -8.14 -4.96
C CYS A 180 -1.81 -7.27 -5.18
N TRP A 181 -1.70 -6.11 -5.86
CA TRP A 181 -2.88 -5.30 -6.20
C TRP A 181 -3.86 -6.01 -7.12
N PHE A 182 -3.39 -6.86 -8.03
CA PHE A 182 -4.29 -7.64 -8.90
C PHE A 182 -5.01 -8.72 -8.10
N GLU A 183 -4.35 -9.34 -7.13
CA GLU A 183 -4.97 -10.29 -6.19
C GLU A 183 -6.06 -9.60 -5.35
N VAL A 184 -5.76 -8.41 -4.80
CA VAL A 184 -6.74 -7.60 -4.07
C VAL A 184 -7.95 -7.24 -4.95
N LEU A 185 -7.71 -6.84 -6.20
CA LEU A 185 -8.78 -6.54 -7.15
C LEU A 185 -9.59 -7.79 -7.54
N MET A 186 -8.97 -8.97 -7.57
CA MET A 186 -9.68 -10.23 -7.80
C MET A 186 -10.55 -10.62 -6.60
N TYR A 187 -10.05 -10.42 -5.37
CA TYR A 187 -10.80 -10.67 -4.15
C TYR A 187 -12.15 -9.93 -4.09
N ILE A 188 -12.23 -8.72 -4.68
CA ILE A 188 -13.46 -7.92 -4.78
C ILE A 188 -14.59 -8.67 -5.50
N VAL A 189 -14.26 -9.48 -6.51
CA VAL A 189 -15.25 -10.21 -7.33
C VAL A 189 -15.37 -11.68 -6.94
N ASP A 190 -14.33 -12.22 -6.32
CA ASP A 190 -14.24 -13.61 -5.90
C ASP A 190 -13.59 -13.71 -4.51
N PRO A 191 -14.36 -13.67 -3.42
CA PRO A 191 -13.82 -13.75 -2.06
C PRO A 191 -13.33 -15.16 -1.69
N GLU A 192 -13.66 -16.18 -2.49
CA GLU A 192 -13.09 -17.54 -2.36
C GLU A 192 -11.73 -17.66 -3.06
N HIS A 193 -11.28 -16.60 -3.73
CA HIS A 193 -9.93 -16.48 -4.24
C HIS A 193 -8.96 -16.42 -3.06
N HIS A 194 -8.39 -17.56 -2.73
CA HIS A 194 -7.42 -17.72 -1.65
C HIS A 194 -6.01 -17.39 -2.14
N TYR A 195 -5.29 -16.69 -1.27
CA TYR A 195 -3.84 -16.46 -1.36
C TYR A 195 -3.04 -17.74 -1.13
#